data_AF-A0A0L0FWG9-F1
#
_entry.id   AF-A0A0L0FWG9-F1
#
_cell.length_a   1.000
_cell.length_b   1.000
_cell.length_c   1.000
_cell.angle_alpha   90.00
_cell.angle_beta   90.00
_cell.angle_gamma   90.00
#
_symmetry.space_group_name_H-M   'P 1'
#
loop_
_entity.id
_entity.type
_entity.pdbx_description
1 polymer ?
#
loop_
_entity_poly.entity_id
_entity_poly.type
_entity_poly.pdbx_seq_one_letter_code
_entity_poly.pdbx_strand_id
1 'polypeptide(L)'
;MLNQIMASRDTELVVAMHGAGLGNVLFSSESTLIELHPYAHSKETYSSLAYYAGIDYFAWYNQDANSTIDNDTSNHYKPSVDSKGAKVGNAHLYWKHKDQTIQLSDFETTTWNRFEAHRIHQHGCLCTNT
;
A
#
# COMPACT_ATOMS: atom_id res chain seq x y z
N MET A 1 14.15 12.60 -16.92
CA MET A 1 13.10 11.63 -17.27
C MET A 1 13.70 10.29 -17.71
N LEU A 2 14.35 10.17 -18.88
CA LEU A 2 14.88 8.88 -19.36
C LEU A 2 15.86 8.20 -18.39
N ASN A 3 16.82 8.95 -17.84
CA ASN A 3 17.79 8.41 -16.89
C ASN A 3 17.13 7.90 -15.59
N GLN A 4 16.01 8.47 -15.17
CA GLN A 4 15.27 8.02 -13.98
C GLN A 4 14.54 6.70 -14.26
N ILE A 5 13.97 6.55 -15.46
CA ILE A 5 13.33 5.30 -15.91
C ILE A 5 14.38 4.19 -16.09
N MET A 6 15.57 4.53 -16.58
CA MET A 6 16.65 3.55 -16.66
C MET A 6 17.14 3.12 -15.28
N ALA A 7 17.33 4.07 -14.36
CA ALA A 7 17.68 3.75 -12.98
C ALA A 7 16.61 2.89 -12.27
N SER A 8 15.32 3.07 -12.58
CA SER A 8 14.25 2.26 -11.97
C SER A 8 14.22 0.82 -12.47
N ARG A 9 14.77 0.53 -13.67
CA ARG A 9 14.85 -0.82 -14.24
C ARG A 9 15.92 -1.67 -13.58
N ASP A 10 17.01 -1.06 -13.14
CA ASP A 10 18.11 -1.75 -12.45
C ASP A 10 17.87 -1.84 -10.93
N THR A 11 16.69 -1.43 -10.46
CA THR A 11 16.33 -1.46 -9.05
C THR A 11 15.78 -2.83 -8.65
N GLU A 12 16.40 -3.48 -7.68
CA GLU A 12 15.93 -4.77 -7.13
C GLU A 12 14.77 -4.60 -6.13
N LEU A 13 14.75 -3.49 -5.39
CA LEU A 13 13.75 -3.21 -4.36
C LEU A 13 13.26 -1.77 -4.44
N VAL A 14 11.94 -1.60 -4.58
CA VAL A 14 11.28 -0.31 -4.56
C VAL A 14 10.44 -0.19 -3.30
N VAL A 15 10.65 0.88 -2.52
CA VAL A 15 9.79 1.23 -1.38
C VAL A 15 9.01 2.50 -1.75
N ALA A 16 7.69 2.39 -1.86
CA ALA A 16 6.83 3.46 -2.37
C ALA A 16 5.76 3.84 -1.36
N MET A 17 5.41 5.13 -1.28
CA MET A 17 4.19 5.54 -0.60
C MET A 17 2.97 5.27 -1.49
N HIS A 18 1.81 5.05 -0.86
CA HIS A 18 0.54 4.88 -1.56
C HIS A 18 0.33 5.92 -2.65
N GLY A 19 -0.04 5.46 -3.84
CA GLY A 19 -0.31 6.31 -5.01
C GLY A 19 0.87 6.48 -5.97
N ALA A 20 2.08 6.08 -5.56
CA ALA A 20 3.22 5.94 -6.45
C ALA A 20 3.42 4.51 -6.99
N GLY A 21 2.68 3.52 -6.44
CA GLY A 21 2.83 2.10 -6.78
C GLY A 21 2.71 1.78 -8.27
N LEU A 22 1.78 2.43 -8.99
CA LEU A 22 1.56 2.16 -10.42
C LEU A 22 2.78 2.46 -11.29
N GLY A 23 3.47 3.59 -11.05
CA GLY A 23 4.64 3.95 -11.82
C GLY A 23 5.76 2.93 -11.62
N ASN A 24 5.95 2.49 -10.38
CA ASN A 24 7.00 1.52 -10.06
C ASN A 24 6.70 0.13 -10.64
N VAL A 25 5.44 -0.33 -10.59
CA VAL A 25 5.02 -1.57 -11.26
C VAL A 25 5.28 -1.51 -12.77
N LEU A 26 5.05 -0.35 -13.41
CA LEU A 26 5.23 -0.21 -14.86
C LEU A 26 6.70 -0.10 -15.30
N PHE A 27 7.59 0.43 -14.44
CA PHE A 27 8.96 0.76 -14.82
C PHE A 27 10.05 -0.08 -14.14
N SER A 28 9.68 -0.96 -13.21
CA SER A 28 10.62 -1.81 -12.47
C SER A 28 10.28 -3.29 -12.68
N SER A 29 10.48 -3.76 -13.91
CA SER A 29 10.45 -5.19 -14.24
C SER A 29 11.50 -5.94 -13.41
N GLU A 30 11.17 -7.10 -12.86
CA GLU A 30 12.04 -7.93 -12.01
C GLU A 30 12.35 -7.34 -10.61
N SER A 31 11.62 -6.33 -10.16
CA SER A 31 11.80 -5.76 -8.81
C SER A 31 10.84 -6.37 -7.79
N THR A 32 11.18 -6.23 -6.52
CA THR A 32 10.24 -6.34 -5.41
C THR A 32 9.69 -4.95 -5.08
N LEU A 33 8.36 -4.81 -4.96
CA LEU A 33 7.70 -3.56 -4.57
C LEU A 33 7.10 -3.69 -3.16
N ILE A 34 7.56 -2.84 -2.24
CA ILE A 34 6.93 -2.63 -0.93
C ILE A 34 6.16 -1.30 -0.98
N GLU A 35 4.83 -1.37 -0.92
CA GLU A 35 3.99 -0.19 -0.84
C GLU A 35 3.52 0.08 0.59
N LEU A 36 3.74 1.32 1.01
CA LEU A 36 3.44 1.84 2.33
C LEU A 36 2.13 2.60 2.28
N HIS A 37 1.08 2.00 2.85
CA HIS A 37 -0.25 2.60 2.90
C HIS A 37 -0.50 3.38 4.19
N PRO A 38 -1.32 4.44 4.12
CA PRO A 38 -1.87 5.10 5.29
C PRO A 38 -2.83 4.20 6.08
N TYR A 39 -3.21 4.63 7.29
CA TYR A 39 -4.09 3.84 8.17
C TYR A 39 -5.44 3.56 7.53
N ALA A 40 -5.89 2.31 7.68
CA ALA A 40 -7.15 1.78 7.14
C ALA A 40 -7.33 1.97 5.61
N HIS A 41 -6.26 2.26 4.86
CA HIS A 41 -6.33 2.42 3.42
C HIS A 41 -5.82 1.17 2.72
N SER A 42 -6.69 0.32 2.17
CA SER A 42 -6.27 -0.79 1.31
C SER A 42 -6.84 -0.65 -0.09
N LYS A 43 -5.96 -0.64 -1.10
CA LYS A 43 -6.36 -0.79 -2.50
C LYS A 43 -5.70 -2.03 -3.09
N GLU A 44 -6.53 -3.00 -3.44
CA GLU A 44 -6.13 -4.26 -4.08
C GLU A 44 -5.81 -4.13 -5.58
N THR A 45 -5.88 -2.91 -6.12
CA THR A 45 -5.65 -2.66 -7.55
C THR A 45 -4.19 -2.91 -7.93
N TYR A 46 -3.23 -2.54 -7.08
CA TYR A 46 -1.81 -2.69 -7.41
C TYR A 46 -1.28 -4.10 -7.17
N SER A 47 -1.84 -4.86 -6.22
CA SER A 47 -1.50 -6.28 -6.03
C SER A 47 -1.86 -7.10 -7.28
N SER A 48 -3.01 -6.81 -7.89
CA SER A 48 -3.43 -7.47 -9.12
C SER A 48 -2.54 -7.11 -10.32
N LEU A 49 -2.14 -5.84 -10.45
CA LEU A 49 -1.25 -5.41 -11.54
C LEU A 49 0.16 -5.96 -11.38
N ALA A 50 0.70 -5.96 -10.17
CA ALA A 50 2.01 -6.53 -9.87
C ALA A 50 2.03 -8.04 -10.20
N TYR A 51 0.96 -8.76 -9.87
CA TYR A 51 0.80 -10.16 -10.27
C TYR A 51 0.90 -10.34 -11.79
N TYR A 52 0.13 -9.58 -12.58
CA TYR A 52 0.19 -9.66 -14.05
C TYR A 52 1.56 -9.26 -14.62
N ALA A 53 2.29 -8.41 -13.91
CA ALA A 53 3.64 -7.99 -14.27
C ALA A 53 4.73 -8.96 -13.80
N GLY A 54 4.40 -10.00 -13.03
CA GLY A 54 5.37 -10.92 -12.44
C GLY A 54 6.26 -10.29 -11.36
N ILE A 55 5.74 -9.27 -10.65
CA ILE A 55 6.46 -8.48 -9.65
C ILE A 55 6.01 -8.93 -8.26
N ASP A 56 6.97 -9.20 -7.37
CA ASP A 56 6.69 -9.46 -5.96
C ASP A 56 6.18 -8.17 -5.30
N TYR A 57 4.94 -8.20 -4.80
CA TYR A 57 4.28 -7.03 -4.22
C TYR A 57 3.90 -7.27 -2.77
N PHE A 58 4.38 -6.37 -1.93
CA PHE A 58 4.17 -6.36 -0.49
C PHE A 58 3.48 -5.06 -0.11
N ALA A 59 2.34 -5.14 0.58
CA ALA A 59 1.65 -3.96 1.06
C ALA A 59 1.64 -3.93 2.59
N TRP A 60 2.18 -2.85 3.14
CA TRP A 60 2.14 -2.59 4.58
C TRP A 60 1.14 -1.50 4.91
N TYR A 61 0.41 -1.69 6.00
CA TYR A 61 -0.62 -0.77 6.48
C TYR A 61 -0.39 -0.48 7.95
N ASN A 62 -0.56 0.78 8.34
CA ASN A 62 -0.65 1.07 9.77
C ASN A 62 -1.99 0.51 10.30
N GLN A 63 -1.91 -0.31 11.35
CA GLN A 63 -3.07 -0.91 12.02
C GLN A 63 -3.48 -0.13 13.28
N ASP A 64 -2.66 0.81 13.75
CA ASP A 64 -2.92 1.60 14.95
C ASP A 64 -3.21 3.06 14.60
N ALA A 65 -4.45 3.49 14.87
CA ALA A 65 -4.89 4.86 14.66
C ALA A 65 -4.11 5.86 15.52
N ASN A 66 -3.64 5.46 16.71
CA ASN A 66 -2.87 6.34 17.58
C ASN A 66 -1.45 6.59 17.06
N SER A 67 -0.99 5.72 16.15
CA SER A 67 0.28 5.86 15.44
C SER A 67 0.12 6.61 14.10
N THR A 68 -0.93 7.41 13.95
CA THR A 68 -1.20 8.22 12.75
C THR A 68 -1.21 9.71 13.08
N ILE A 69 -0.89 10.54 12.08
CA ILE A 69 -1.18 11.97 12.16
C ILE A 69 -2.51 12.20 11.43
N ASP A 70 -3.48 12.79 12.15
CA ASP A 70 -4.66 13.34 11.50
C ASP A 70 -4.23 14.51 10.62
N ASN A 71 -4.65 14.52 9.35
CA ASN A 71 -4.32 15.60 8.43
C ASN A 71 -5.22 16.83 8.66
N ASP A 72 -5.37 17.21 9.93
CA ASP A 72 -6.22 18.30 10.41
C ASP A 72 -5.63 19.69 10.05
N THR A 73 -4.51 19.72 9.32
CA THR A 73 -4.05 20.94 8.63
C THR A 73 -4.81 21.20 7.34
N SER A 74 -5.64 20.27 6.86
CA SER A 74 -6.68 20.56 5.87
C SER A 74 -7.90 21.24 6.51
N ASN A 75 -7.69 22.38 7.19
CA ASN A 75 -8.75 23.34 7.55
C ASN A 75 -9.56 23.88 6.34
N HIS A 76 -9.32 23.35 5.14
CA HIS A 76 -10.07 23.57 3.91
C HIS A 76 -11.01 22.42 3.52
N TYR A 77 -10.96 21.26 4.17
CA TYR A 77 -11.91 20.18 3.90
C TYR A 77 -13.16 20.37 4.75
N LYS A 78 -14.18 21.01 4.17
CA LYS A 78 -15.50 21.06 4.80
C LYS A 78 -16.05 19.64 4.88
N PRO A 79 -16.48 19.16 6.06
CA PRO A 79 -17.12 17.85 6.16
C PRO A 79 -18.28 17.79 5.17
N SER A 80 -18.33 16.73 4.36
CA SER A 80 -19.46 16.49 3.49
C SER A 80 -20.70 16.31 4.37
N VAL A 81 -21.64 17.23 4.27
CA VAL A 81 -22.96 17.08 4.85
C VAL A 81 -23.84 16.35 3.85
N ASP A 82 -24.62 15.39 4.31
CA ASP A 82 -25.64 14.79 3.46
C ASP A 82 -26.70 15.84 3.11
N SER A 83 -27.64 15.49 2.24
CA SER A 83 -28.76 16.35 1.83
C SER A 83 -29.69 16.75 3.00
N LYS A 84 -29.47 16.24 4.21
CA LYS A 84 -30.20 16.56 5.45
C LYS A 84 -29.36 17.35 6.45
N GLY A 85 -28.11 17.70 6.11
CA GLY A 85 -27.21 18.43 7.00
C GLY A 85 -26.51 17.57 8.05
N ALA A 86 -26.66 16.25 8.01
CA ALA A 86 -25.93 15.36 8.91
C ALA A 86 -24.46 15.26 8.46
N LYS A 87 -23.54 15.34 9.42
CA LYS A 87 -22.11 15.10 9.18
C LYS A 87 -21.96 13.66 8.69
N VAL A 88 -21.67 13.47 7.41
CA VAL A 88 -21.23 12.17 6.90
C VAL A 88 -19.79 12.03 7.39
N GLY A 89 -19.51 10.95 8.14
CA GLY A 89 -18.28 10.77 8.90
C GLY A 89 -17.03 11.20 8.12
N ASN A 90 -16.14 11.92 8.81
CA ASN A 90 -14.89 12.39 8.25
C ASN A 90 -14.14 11.22 7.62
N ALA A 91 -13.88 11.29 6.32
CA ALA A 91 -12.83 10.50 5.70
C ALA A 91 -11.50 11.05 6.22
N HIS A 92 -11.12 10.68 7.44
CA HIS A 92 -9.83 11.01 8.01
C HIS A 92 -8.76 10.41 7.08
N LEU A 93 -8.08 11.27 6.33
CA LEU A 93 -6.93 10.90 5.53
C LEU A 93 -5.73 10.87 6.48
N TYR A 94 -5.57 9.75 7.18
CA TYR A 94 -4.48 9.55 8.13
C TYR A 94 -3.15 9.44 7.40
N TRP A 95 -2.31 10.47 7.44
CA TRP A 95 -0.94 10.35 6.92
C TRP A 95 0.01 9.90 8.03
N LYS A 96 1.12 9.25 7.64
CA LYS A 96 2.09 8.72 8.60
C LYS A 96 2.88 9.85 9.26
N HIS A 97 3.22 9.66 10.54
CA HIS A 97 4.20 10.53 11.20
C HIS A 97 5.56 10.40 10.51
N LYS A 98 6.27 11.53 10.30
CA LYS A 98 7.59 11.52 9.63
C LYS A 98 8.63 10.65 10.35
N ASP A 99 8.43 10.45 11.66
CA ASP A 99 9.31 9.68 12.53
C ASP A 99 8.71 8.31 12.93
N GLN A 100 7.76 7.77 12.15
CA GLN A 100 7.16 6.47 12.45
C GLN A 100 8.17 5.34 12.22
N THR A 101 8.51 4.63 13.28
CA THR A 101 9.28 3.38 13.21
C THR A 101 8.34 2.21 12.96
N ILE A 102 8.56 1.45 11.89
CA ILE A 102 7.86 0.20 11.65
C ILE A 102 8.59 -0.89 12.45
N GLN A 103 7.89 -1.53 13.39
CA GLN A 103 8.42 -2.72 14.05
C GLN A 103 8.47 -3.86 13.03
N LEU A 104 9.62 -4.51 12.89
CA LEU A 104 9.82 -5.55 11.88
C LEU A 104 8.84 -6.72 12.07
N SER A 105 8.55 -7.10 13.31
CA SER A 105 7.56 -8.13 13.64
C SER A 105 6.16 -7.81 13.11
N ASP A 106 5.75 -6.54 13.19
CA ASP A 106 4.44 -6.09 12.71
C ASP A 106 4.40 -6.07 11.19
N PHE A 107 5.52 -5.67 10.57
CA PHE A 107 5.69 -5.72 9.13
C PHE A 107 5.55 -7.15 8.60
N GLU A 108 6.30 -8.09 9.17
CA GLU A 108 6.25 -9.51 8.80
C GLU A 108 4.83 -10.05 8.95
N THR A 109 4.20 -9.85 10.12
CA THR A 109 2.86 -10.39 10.38
C THR A 109 1.79 -9.85 9.44
N THR A 110 1.79 -8.54 9.16
CA THR A 110 0.73 -7.94 8.33
C THR A 110 0.97 -8.14 6.85
N THR A 111 2.22 -8.03 6.42
CA THR A 111 2.61 -8.01 5.01
C THR A 111 2.75 -9.43 4.47
N TRP A 112 3.41 -10.32 5.21
CA TRP A 112 3.64 -11.70 4.78
C TRP A 112 2.34 -12.51 4.73
N ASN A 113 1.48 -12.38 5.75
CA ASN A 113 0.18 -13.07 5.76
C ASN A 113 -0.71 -12.64 4.59
N ARG A 114 -0.66 -11.37 4.18
CA ARG A 114 -1.38 -10.89 2.99
C ARG A 114 -0.75 -11.40 1.70
N PHE A 115 0.57 -11.34 1.58
CA PHE A 115 1.28 -11.88 0.43
C PHE A 115 0.92 -13.35 0.20
N GLU A 116 1.00 -14.18 1.25
CA GLU A 116 0.63 -15.59 1.18
C GLU A 116 -0.87 -15.79 0.88
N ALA A 117 -1.76 -15.02 1.50
CA ALA A 117 -3.19 -15.09 1.19
C ALA A 117 -3.49 -14.75 -0.28
N HIS A 118 -2.83 -13.73 -0.84
CA HIS A 118 -2.94 -13.37 -2.25
C HIS A 118 -2.38 -14.45 -3.15
N ARG A 119 -1.20 -14.98 -2.82
CA ARG A 119 -0.55 -16.06 -3.58
C ARG A 119 -1.43 -17.30 -3.63
N ILE A 120 -2.00 -17.72 -2.50
CA ILE A 120 -2.92 -18.88 -2.42
C ILE A 120 -4.20 -18.64 -3.23
N HIS A 121 -4.79 -17.44 -3.13
CA HIS A 121 -6.00 -17.10 -3.87
C HIS A 121 -5.77 -17.04 -5.39
N GLN A 122 -4.61 -16.57 -5.83
CA GLN A 122 -4.29 -16.39 -7.26
C GLN A 122 -3.73 -17.66 -7.93
N HIS A 123 -3.00 -18.50 -7.20
CA HIS A 123 -2.43 -19.74 -7.75
C HIS A 123 -3.30 -20.98 -7.51
N GLY A 124 -4.41 -20.84 -6.78
CA GLY A 124 -5.16 -21.97 -6.26
C GLY A 124 -4.36 -22.68 -5.16
N CYS A 125 -5.07 -23.29 -4.22
CA CYS A 125 -4.45 -24.12 -3.20
C CYS A 125 -3.70 -25.29 -3.88
N LEU A 126 -2.39 -25.16 -4.11
CA LEU A 126 -1.50 -26.23 -4.61
C LEU A 126 -1.12 -27.20 -3.48
N CYS A 127 -2.05 -27.44 -2.55
CA CYS A 127 -2.08 -28.63 -1.70
C CYS A 127 -3.26 -29.43 -2.25
N THR A 128 -3.09 -30.46 -3.08
CA THR A 128 -2.49 -31.74 -2.72
C THR A 128 -2.10 -32.50 -3.98
N ASN A 129 -0.89 -33.05 -4.02
CA ASN A 129 -0.63 -34.39 -4.54
C ASN A 129 0.62 -34.90 -3.82
N THR A 130 0.37 -35.60 -2.71
CA THR A 130 1.28 -36.58 -2.11
C THR A 130 1.53 -37.73 -3.06
#